data_AF-A0AA85B5G8-F1
#
_entry.id   AF-A0AA85B5G8-F1
#
_cell.length_a   1.000
_cell.length_b   1.000
_cell.length_c   1.000
_cell.angle_alpha   90.00
_cell.angle_beta   90.00
_cell.angle_gamma   90.00
#
_symmetry.space_group_name_H-M   'P 1'
#
loop_
_entity.id
_entity.type
_entity.pdbx_description
1 polymer ?
#
loop_
_entity_poly.entity_id
_entity_poly.type
_entity_poly.pdbx_seq_one_letter_code
_entity_poly.pdbx_strand_id
1 'polypeptide(L)'
;MLFEYPETSILAFTFSMASFIFTVISIILFCIETLPVYAQTHCEPGTRPNFRDPFFIIETLCTFWFTIEIFIRFISCPSQKIFIKDIKNLIDLAAIVPYYITLFNVLITFSCEGAKNSASLAFLRVIRLIRVFKLTKHSSGLQVLVLTFKESIEGLSLFLVAFIVCILVFSSTIYYVEIDRKGSQIESIPDAFWWAVITMCTVGYGDKVPKGPLGKVVGSVCAVAGVLTLAIPVPIITENFNKFYAHKTGRGRR
;
A
#
# COMPACT_ATOMS: atom_id res chain seq x y z
N MET A 1 -28.23 -1.60 -8.11
CA MET A 1 -27.66 -0.56 -8.99
C MET A 1 -27.68 0.87 -8.41
N LEU A 2 -28.33 1.17 -7.28
CA LEU A 2 -28.31 2.53 -6.68
C LEU A 2 -27.01 2.87 -5.92
N PHE A 3 -26.39 1.88 -5.25
CA PHE A 3 -25.22 2.09 -4.38
C PHE A 3 -23.85 1.93 -5.06
N GLU A 4 -23.86 1.63 -6.35
CA GLU A 4 -22.66 1.47 -7.18
C GLU A 4 -22.38 2.71 -8.04
N TYR A 5 -23.42 3.53 -8.26
CA TYR A 5 -23.37 4.76 -9.04
C TYR A 5 -23.88 5.92 -8.18
N PRO A 6 -22.98 6.73 -7.56
CA PRO A 6 -23.38 7.84 -6.70
C PRO A 6 -24.21 8.91 -7.42
N GLU A 7 -24.14 8.97 -8.76
CA GLU A 7 -24.87 9.89 -9.64
C GLU A 7 -26.39 9.60 -9.72
N THR A 8 -26.87 8.48 -9.18
CA THR A 8 -28.25 8.02 -9.41
C THR A 8 -29.29 8.69 -8.53
N SER A 9 -28.92 9.16 -7.34
CA SER A 9 -29.83 9.85 -6.41
C SER A 9 -29.08 10.63 -5.34
N ILE A 10 -29.73 11.63 -4.74
CA ILE A 10 -29.18 12.39 -3.61
C ILE A 10 -28.83 11.45 -2.44
N LEU A 11 -29.65 10.41 -2.19
CA LEU A 11 -29.38 9.40 -1.17
C LEU A 11 -28.13 8.55 -1.48
N ALA A 12 -27.94 8.18 -2.75
CA ALA A 12 -26.73 7.46 -3.17
C ALA A 12 -25.48 8.33 -3.03
N PHE A 13 -25.60 9.62 -3.37
CA PHE A 13 -24.53 10.59 -3.22
C PHE A 13 -24.15 10.80 -1.74
N THR A 14 -25.12 11.04 -0.85
CA THR A 14 -24.85 11.24 0.59
C THR A 14 -24.25 9.99 1.22
N PHE A 15 -24.73 8.79 0.85
CA PHE A 15 -24.17 7.53 1.31
C PHE A 15 -22.71 7.33 0.85
N SER A 16 -22.42 7.63 -0.42
CA SER A 16 -21.06 7.57 -0.97
C SER A 16 -20.13 8.58 -0.29
N MET A 17 -20.60 9.81 -0.06
CA MET A 17 -19.84 10.85 0.63
C MET A 17 -19.55 10.45 2.08
N ALA A 18 -20.53 9.89 2.79
CA ALA A 18 -20.33 9.38 4.15
C ALA A 18 -19.30 8.25 4.18
N SER A 19 -19.37 7.27 3.28
CA SER A 19 -18.36 6.19 3.20
C SER A 19 -16.94 6.73 2.93
N PHE A 20 -16.81 7.74 2.07
CA PHE A 20 -15.53 8.42 1.84
C PHE A 20 -15.02 9.08 3.13
N ILE A 21 -15.86 9.84 3.84
CA ILE A 21 -15.49 10.50 5.11
C ILE A 21 -15.06 9.48 6.17
N PHE A 22 -15.84 8.42 6.38
CA PHE A 22 -15.48 7.35 7.34
C PHE A 22 -14.17 6.65 6.94
N THR A 23 -13.92 6.45 5.64
CA THR A 23 -12.65 5.92 5.14
C THR A 23 -11.49 6.83 5.50
N VAL A 24 -11.60 8.13 5.22
CA VAL A 24 -10.56 9.12 5.56
C VAL A 24 -10.31 9.18 7.06
N ILE A 25 -11.36 9.27 7.89
CA ILE A 25 -11.25 9.26 9.36
C ILE A 25 -10.53 8.00 9.83
N SER A 26 -10.91 6.82 9.32
CA SER A 26 -10.31 5.55 9.72
C SER A 26 -8.82 5.42 9.36
N ILE A 27 -8.36 6.11 8.31
CA ILE A 27 -6.94 6.17 7.91
C ILE A 27 -6.18 7.14 8.82
N ILE A 28 -6.76 8.31 9.10
CA ILE A 28 -6.16 9.28 10.03
C ILE A 28 -5.98 8.66 11.41
N LEU A 29 -7.00 7.97 11.93
CA LEU A 29 -6.89 7.25 13.21
C LEU A 29 -5.80 6.20 13.19
N PHE A 30 -5.71 5.40 12.13
CA PHE A 30 -4.65 4.40 11.97
C PHE A 30 -3.26 5.04 12.05
N CYS A 31 -3.06 6.22 11.43
CA CYS A 31 -1.80 6.95 11.54
C CYS A 31 -1.56 7.48 12.96
N ILE A 32 -2.57 8.06 13.61
CA ILE A 32 -2.42 8.63 14.97
C ILE A 32 -2.11 7.53 16.00
N GLU A 33 -2.72 6.34 15.88
CA GLU A 33 -2.45 5.19 16.75
C GLU A 33 -0.97 4.74 16.74
N THR A 34 -0.21 5.07 15.69
CA THR A 34 1.22 4.75 15.63
C THR A 34 2.11 5.73 16.40
N LEU A 35 1.58 6.89 16.83
CA LEU A 35 2.34 7.85 17.60
C LEU A 35 2.65 7.31 19.00
N PRO A 36 3.88 7.50 19.53
CA PRO A 36 4.29 6.93 20.81
C PRO A 36 3.44 7.43 21.98
N VAL A 37 2.86 8.63 21.87
CA VAL A 37 1.95 9.23 22.86
C VAL A 37 0.63 8.44 22.97
N TYR A 38 0.18 7.80 21.89
CA TYR A 38 -1.11 7.10 21.80
C TYR A 38 -0.97 5.57 21.66
N ALA A 39 0.25 5.05 21.48
CA ALA A 39 0.52 3.64 21.20
C ALA A 39 0.15 2.66 22.34
N GLN A 40 -0.30 3.15 23.51
CA GLN A 40 -0.57 2.34 24.71
C GLN A 40 -1.91 2.65 25.40
N THR A 41 -2.75 3.56 24.90
CA THR A 41 -3.93 4.04 25.65
C THR A 41 -5.08 3.02 25.75
N HIS A 42 -5.20 2.13 24.77
CA HIS A 42 -6.38 1.25 24.61
C HIS A 42 -6.28 -0.09 25.34
N CYS A 43 -5.06 -0.64 25.43
CA CYS A 43 -4.83 -2.00 25.90
C CYS A 43 -3.38 -2.15 26.37
N GLU A 44 -3.15 -1.95 27.67
CA GLU A 44 -1.87 -2.26 28.30
C GLU A 44 -1.81 -3.76 28.65
N PRO A 45 -0.65 -4.43 28.50
CA PRO A 45 -0.50 -5.81 28.93
C PRO A 45 -0.85 -5.95 30.42
N GLY A 46 -1.70 -6.93 30.76
CA GLY A 46 -2.12 -7.19 32.14
C GLY A 46 -3.27 -6.31 32.65
N THR A 47 -3.80 -5.39 31.84
CA THR A 47 -4.98 -4.60 32.20
C THR A 47 -6.23 -5.07 31.46
N ARG A 48 -7.40 -4.65 31.97
CA ARG A 48 -8.70 -4.89 31.33
C ARG A 48 -8.84 -3.97 30.10
N PRO A 49 -9.52 -4.43 29.04
CA PRO A 49 -9.73 -3.61 27.85
C PRO A 49 -10.50 -2.33 28.16
N ASN A 50 -9.99 -1.19 27.70
CA ASN A 50 -10.64 0.10 27.88
C ASN A 50 -11.60 0.43 26.72
N PHE A 51 -12.83 -0.04 26.81
CA PHE A 51 -13.87 0.25 25.81
C PHE A 51 -14.30 1.72 25.73
N ARG A 52 -13.90 2.56 26.71
CA ARG A 52 -14.22 4.00 26.73
C ARG A 52 -13.18 4.87 26.02
N ASP A 53 -12.12 4.26 25.51
CA ASP A 53 -11.07 5.01 24.82
C ASP A 53 -11.60 5.59 23.49
N PRO A 54 -11.45 6.91 23.24
CA PRO A 54 -11.92 7.57 22.03
C PRO A 54 -11.53 6.85 20.73
N PHE A 55 -10.29 6.37 20.55
CA PHE A 55 -9.95 5.71 19.27
C PHE A 55 -10.64 4.35 19.12
N PHE A 56 -10.89 3.60 20.21
CA PHE A 56 -11.66 2.37 20.13
C PHE A 56 -13.10 2.66 19.70
N ILE A 57 -13.71 3.71 20.28
CA ILE A 57 -15.08 4.13 19.93
C ILE A 57 -15.13 4.53 18.45
N ILE A 58 -14.21 5.38 17.98
CA ILE A 58 -14.27 5.87 16.60
C ILE A 58 -13.89 4.76 15.61
N GLU A 59 -12.93 3.88 15.91
CA GLU A 59 -12.64 2.70 15.07
C GLU A 59 -13.85 1.77 14.98
N THR A 60 -14.56 1.57 16.10
CA THR A 60 -15.80 0.80 16.16
C THR A 60 -16.89 1.42 15.28
N LEU A 61 -17.09 2.75 15.36
CA LEU A 61 -18.07 3.46 14.53
C LEU A 61 -17.73 3.38 13.03
N CYS A 62 -16.45 3.58 12.66
CA CYS A 62 -16.00 3.48 11.28
C CYS A 62 -16.21 2.05 10.73
N THR A 63 -15.80 1.04 11.51
CA THR A 63 -15.95 -0.36 11.10
C THR A 63 -17.42 -0.75 11.00
N PHE A 64 -18.26 -0.30 11.94
CA PHE A 64 -19.70 -0.51 11.88
C PHE A 64 -20.32 0.07 10.60
N TRP A 65 -19.92 1.28 10.20
CA TRP A 65 -20.35 1.86 8.92
C TRP A 65 -19.93 0.99 7.72
N PHE A 66 -18.69 0.51 7.70
CA PHE A 66 -18.21 -0.39 6.63
C PHE A 66 -18.95 -1.72 6.60
N THR A 67 -19.32 -2.26 7.75
CA THR A 67 -20.12 -3.48 7.88
C THR A 67 -21.53 -3.26 7.32
N ILE A 68 -22.16 -2.13 7.61
CA ILE A 68 -23.45 -1.78 7.01
C ILE A 68 -23.32 -1.68 5.48
N GLU A 69 -22.27 -1.01 5.00
CA GLU A 69 -22.03 -0.84 3.56
C GLU A 69 -21.91 -2.19 2.82
N ILE A 70 -21.08 -3.11 3.32
CA ILE A 70 -20.93 -4.44 2.69
C ILE A 70 -22.21 -5.27 2.83
N PHE A 71 -22.92 -5.18 3.96
CA PHE A 71 -24.14 -5.94 4.21
C PHE A 71 -25.29 -5.52 3.28
N ILE A 72 -25.53 -4.22 3.14
CA ILE A 72 -26.54 -3.69 2.22
C ILE A 72 -26.21 -4.10 0.77
N ARG A 73 -24.94 -4.00 0.37
CA ARG A 73 -24.50 -4.41 -0.98
C ARG A 73 -24.65 -5.90 -1.21
N PHE A 74 -24.36 -6.74 -0.21
CA PHE A 74 -24.48 -8.19 -0.30
C PHE A 74 -25.94 -8.62 -0.49
N ILE A 75 -26.88 -8.06 0.28
CA ILE A 75 -28.32 -8.38 0.16
C ILE A 75 -28.89 -7.83 -1.16
N SER A 76 -28.42 -6.68 -1.61
CA SER A 76 -28.89 -6.03 -2.85
C SER A 76 -28.28 -6.64 -4.12
N CYS A 77 -27.34 -7.58 -4.01
CA CYS A 77 -26.63 -8.13 -5.17
C CYS A 77 -27.44 -9.25 -5.86
N PRO A 78 -27.52 -9.27 -7.21
CA PRO A 78 -28.19 -10.34 -7.94
C PRO A 78 -27.60 -11.74 -7.73
N SER A 79 -26.30 -11.84 -7.42
CA SER A 79 -25.61 -13.12 -7.22
C SER A 79 -24.50 -13.02 -6.17
N GLN A 80 -24.70 -13.72 -5.05
CA GLN A 80 -23.76 -13.73 -3.92
C GLN A 80 -22.38 -14.31 -4.28
N LYS A 81 -22.33 -15.32 -5.17
CA LYS A 81 -21.07 -15.95 -5.58
C LYS A 81 -20.19 -15.02 -6.41
N ILE A 82 -20.81 -14.18 -7.24
CA ILE A 82 -20.10 -13.17 -8.03
C ILE A 82 -19.64 -12.04 -7.10
N PHE A 83 -20.48 -11.65 -6.14
CA PHE A 83 -20.17 -10.62 -5.17
C PHE A 83 -18.88 -10.89 -4.40
N ILE A 84 -18.74 -12.09 -3.83
CA ILE A 84 -17.56 -12.47 -3.02
C ILE A 84 -16.27 -12.56 -3.88
N LYS A 85 -16.40 -12.81 -5.18
CA LYS A 85 -15.25 -12.91 -6.11
C LYS A 85 -14.81 -11.56 -6.68
N ASP A 86 -15.61 -10.50 -6.52
CA ASP A 86 -15.24 -9.17 -7.00
C ASP A 86 -14.19 -8.51 -6.08
N ILE A 87 -13.09 -8.07 -6.68
CA ILE A 87 -11.95 -7.44 -5.99
C ILE A 87 -12.41 -6.26 -5.13
N LYS A 88 -13.37 -5.46 -5.61
CA LYS A 88 -13.90 -4.31 -4.87
C LYS A 88 -14.57 -4.73 -3.56
N ASN A 89 -15.26 -5.86 -3.54
CA ASN A 89 -15.96 -6.36 -2.36
C ASN A 89 -15.00 -7.14 -1.44
N LEU A 90 -14.00 -7.80 -2.01
CA LEU A 90 -12.92 -8.42 -1.24
C LEU A 90 -12.13 -7.37 -0.43
N ILE A 91 -11.87 -6.19 -1.00
CA ILE A 91 -11.26 -5.05 -0.29
C ILE A 91 -12.15 -4.59 0.88
N ASP A 92 -13.46 -4.47 0.68
CA ASP A 92 -14.39 -4.09 1.76
C ASP A 92 -14.37 -5.11 2.90
N LEU A 93 -14.37 -6.40 2.56
CA LEU A 93 -14.30 -7.48 3.55
C LEU A 93 -12.97 -7.45 4.31
N ALA A 94 -11.85 -7.37 3.58
CA ALA A 94 -10.52 -7.31 4.16
C ALA A 94 -10.31 -6.09 5.07
N ALA A 95 -11.00 -4.97 4.80
CA ALA A 95 -10.92 -3.76 5.62
C ALA A 95 -11.54 -3.92 7.02
N ILE A 96 -12.58 -4.75 7.17
CA ILE A 96 -13.29 -4.95 8.46
C ILE A 96 -12.75 -6.14 9.27
N VAL A 97 -12.15 -7.13 8.60
CA VAL A 97 -11.67 -8.39 9.21
C VAL A 97 -10.72 -8.16 10.39
N PRO A 98 -9.69 -7.28 10.32
CA PRO A 98 -8.77 -7.07 11.42
C PRO A 98 -9.46 -6.64 12.72
N TYR A 99 -10.44 -5.74 12.63
CA TYR A 99 -11.17 -5.24 13.80
C TYR A 99 -11.96 -6.36 14.47
N TYR A 100 -12.74 -7.13 13.70
CA TYR A 100 -13.55 -8.21 14.27
C TYR A 100 -12.70 -9.33 14.87
N ILE A 101 -11.55 -9.67 14.25
CA ILE A 101 -10.62 -10.64 14.83
C ILE A 101 -10.05 -10.10 16.15
N THR A 102 -9.59 -8.84 16.20
CA THR A 102 -9.06 -8.24 17.44
C THR A 102 -10.14 -8.17 18.52
N LEU A 103 -11.35 -7.72 18.18
CA LEU A 103 -12.47 -7.63 19.12
C LEU A 103 -12.85 -9.00 19.69
N PHE A 104 -12.96 -10.03 18.85
CA PHE A 104 -13.28 -11.39 19.27
C PHE A 104 -12.23 -11.95 20.25
N ASN A 105 -10.94 -11.74 19.96
CA ASN A 105 -9.87 -12.16 20.87
C ASN A 105 -9.99 -11.46 22.24
N VAL A 106 -10.16 -10.13 22.25
CA VAL A 106 -10.30 -9.34 23.49
C VAL A 106 -11.52 -9.76 24.30
N LEU A 107 -12.64 -10.10 23.65
CA LEU A 107 -13.86 -10.54 24.32
C LEU A 107 -13.75 -11.94 24.92
N ILE A 108 -12.98 -12.86 24.31
CA ILE A 108 -12.79 -14.21 24.85
C ILE A 108 -11.81 -14.21 26.03
N THR A 109 -10.68 -13.51 25.89
CA THR A 109 -9.65 -13.51 26.94
C THR A 109 -9.97 -12.55 28.08
N PHE A 110 -10.86 -11.56 27.86
CA PHE A 110 -11.08 -10.44 28.78
C PHE A 110 -9.78 -9.74 29.23
N SER A 111 -8.72 -9.91 28.45
CA SER A 111 -7.37 -9.45 28.76
C SER A 111 -6.70 -8.95 27.49
N CYS A 112 -5.88 -7.90 27.65
CA CYS A 112 -5.05 -7.37 26.57
C CYS A 112 -3.77 -8.20 26.33
N GLU A 113 -3.61 -9.34 27.02
CA GLU A 113 -2.46 -10.23 26.92
C GLU A 113 -2.38 -10.91 25.55
N GLY A 114 -3.55 -11.24 24.99
CA GLY A 114 -3.68 -11.73 23.61
C GLY A 114 -3.21 -10.71 22.57
N ALA A 115 -3.23 -9.41 22.87
CA ALA A 115 -2.95 -8.33 21.91
C ALA A 115 -1.46 -8.19 21.51
N LYS A 116 -0.53 -8.78 22.27
CA LYS A 116 0.92 -8.78 21.95
C LYS A 116 1.49 -10.15 21.58
N ASN A 117 0.87 -11.25 21.98
CA ASN A 117 1.52 -12.58 21.97
C ASN A 117 1.44 -13.40 20.66
N SER A 118 1.26 -12.79 19.49
CA SER A 118 1.44 -13.53 18.24
C SER A 118 1.80 -12.59 17.11
N ALA A 119 2.85 -12.92 16.35
CA ALA A 119 3.20 -12.27 15.09
C ALA A 119 2.00 -12.08 14.14
N SER A 120 0.94 -12.90 14.30
CA SER A 120 -0.35 -12.78 13.62
C SER A 120 -1.06 -11.44 13.86
N LEU A 121 -1.05 -10.88 15.08
CA LEU A 121 -1.75 -9.62 15.37
C LEU A 121 -1.00 -8.40 14.83
N ALA A 122 0.33 -8.45 14.78
CA ALA A 122 1.13 -7.42 14.12
C ALA A 122 0.83 -7.39 12.61
N PHE A 123 0.68 -8.56 11.99
CA PHE A 123 0.27 -8.66 10.59
C PHE A 123 -1.15 -8.13 10.36
N LEU A 124 -2.11 -8.40 11.25
CA LEU A 124 -3.46 -7.82 11.16
C LEU A 124 -3.47 -6.29 11.18
N ARG A 125 -2.52 -5.64 11.87
CA ARG A 125 -2.36 -4.18 11.83
C ARG A 125 -2.00 -3.69 10.44
N VAL A 126 -1.14 -4.42 9.71
CA VAL A 126 -0.81 -4.10 8.31
C VAL A 126 -2.02 -4.28 7.40
N ILE A 127 -2.82 -5.34 7.61
CA ILE A 127 -4.06 -5.56 6.83
C ILE A 127 -5.02 -4.37 6.95
N ARG A 128 -5.03 -3.63 8.08
CA ARG A 128 -5.85 -2.41 8.22
C ARG A 128 -5.56 -1.38 7.11
N LEU A 129 -4.35 -1.32 6.56
CA LEU A 129 -3.98 -0.44 5.44
C LEU A 129 -4.78 -0.74 4.16
N ILE A 130 -5.33 -1.95 4.01
CA ILE A 130 -6.17 -2.30 2.85
C ILE A 130 -7.39 -1.36 2.75
N ARG A 131 -7.86 -0.79 3.87
CA ARG A 131 -8.97 0.19 3.87
C ARG A 131 -8.67 1.42 3.01
N VAL A 132 -7.39 1.78 2.80
CA VAL A 132 -6.98 2.86 1.87
C VAL A 132 -7.45 2.57 0.44
N PHE A 133 -7.47 1.31 0.01
CA PHE A 133 -7.94 0.94 -1.31
C PHE A 133 -9.46 1.12 -1.48
N LYS A 134 -10.25 1.32 -0.41
CA LYS A 134 -11.66 1.73 -0.56
C LYS A 134 -11.80 3.08 -1.25
N LEU A 135 -10.81 3.96 -1.14
CA LEU A 135 -10.77 5.26 -1.85
C LEU A 135 -10.80 5.09 -3.37
N THR A 136 -10.36 3.95 -3.91
CA THR A 136 -10.45 3.65 -5.34
C THR A 136 -11.90 3.59 -5.84
N LYS A 137 -12.89 3.33 -4.98
CA LYS A 137 -14.31 3.36 -5.35
C LYS A 137 -14.82 4.77 -5.59
N HIS A 138 -14.29 5.73 -4.84
CA HIS A 138 -14.72 7.12 -4.86
C HIS A 138 -13.91 7.99 -5.83
N SER A 139 -12.72 7.54 -6.25
CA SER A 139 -11.88 8.26 -7.20
C SER A 139 -11.84 7.58 -8.57
N SER A 140 -12.44 8.24 -9.55
CA SER A 140 -12.37 7.84 -10.95
C SER A 140 -10.93 7.79 -11.46
N GLY A 141 -10.07 8.69 -10.99
CA GLY A 141 -8.63 8.73 -11.32
C GLY A 141 -7.87 7.52 -10.77
N LEU A 142 -8.12 7.11 -9.53
CA LEU A 142 -7.50 5.91 -8.95
C LEU A 142 -7.89 4.63 -9.70
N GLN A 143 -9.13 4.54 -10.19
CA GLN A 143 -9.56 3.41 -11.01
C GLN A 143 -8.81 3.36 -12.35
N VAL A 144 -8.62 4.51 -13.00
CA VAL A 144 -7.82 4.62 -14.23
C VAL A 144 -6.38 4.21 -13.96
N LEU A 145 -5.81 4.64 -12.84
CA LEU A 145 -4.47 4.26 -12.42
C LEU A 145 -4.34 2.74 -12.24
N VAL A 146 -5.26 2.10 -11.51
CA VAL A 146 -5.25 0.64 -11.30
C VAL A 146 -5.38 -0.13 -12.62
N LEU A 147 -6.27 0.30 -13.52
CA LEU A 147 -6.41 -0.29 -14.85
C LEU A 147 -5.14 -0.10 -15.69
N THR A 148 -4.54 1.09 -15.63
CA THR A 148 -3.28 1.40 -16.32
C THR A 148 -2.17 0.47 -15.87
N PHE A 149 -2.00 0.26 -14.56
CA PHE A 149 -0.98 -0.65 -14.03
C PHE A 149 -1.25 -2.10 -14.43
N LYS A 150 -2.51 -2.55 -14.38
CA LYS A 150 -2.89 -3.89 -14.79
C LYS A 150 -2.49 -4.17 -16.24
N GLU A 151 -2.72 -3.22 -17.13
CA GLU A 151 -2.44 -3.36 -18.56
C GLU A 151 -0.96 -3.10 -18.89
N SER A 152 -0.27 -2.34 -18.05
CA SER A 152 1.17 -2.12 -18.17
C SER A 152 2.01 -3.26 -17.58
N ILE A 153 1.40 -4.29 -16.96
CA ILE A 153 2.15 -5.33 -16.24
C ILE A 153 3.11 -6.11 -17.13
N GLU A 154 2.70 -6.39 -18.37
CA GLU A 154 3.53 -7.08 -19.36
C GLU A 154 4.74 -6.22 -19.74
N GLY A 155 4.53 -4.94 -20.07
CA GLY A 155 5.62 -4.01 -20.37
C GLY A 155 6.52 -3.70 -19.16
N LEU A 156 5.95 -3.64 -17.96
CA LEU A 156 6.69 -3.41 -16.72
C LEU A 156 7.52 -4.62 -16.30
N SER A 157 7.09 -5.85 -16.65
CA SER A 157 7.82 -7.08 -16.32
C SER A 157 9.22 -7.09 -16.95
N LEU A 158 9.36 -6.64 -18.20
CA LEU A 158 10.65 -6.53 -18.88
C LEU A 158 11.58 -5.54 -18.17
N PHE A 159 11.04 -4.37 -17.79
CA PHE A 159 11.78 -3.39 -16.99
C PHE A 159 12.26 -3.98 -15.67
N LEU A 160 11.39 -4.69 -14.93
CA LEU A 160 11.76 -5.28 -13.64
C LEU A 160 12.89 -6.30 -13.77
N VAL A 161 12.86 -7.15 -14.82
CA VAL A 161 13.94 -8.10 -15.10
C VAL A 161 15.24 -7.36 -15.40
N ALA A 162 15.21 -6.36 -16.29
CA ALA A 162 16.40 -5.58 -16.62
C ALA A 162 16.97 -4.83 -15.40
N PHE A 163 16.09 -4.28 -14.56
CA PHE A 163 16.44 -3.56 -13.35
C PHE A 163 17.10 -4.48 -12.31
N ILE A 164 16.56 -5.69 -12.09
CA ILE A 164 17.17 -6.70 -11.21
C ILE A 164 18.54 -7.12 -11.71
N VAL A 165 18.70 -7.35 -13.02
CA VAL A 165 20.00 -7.70 -13.61
C VAL A 165 21.01 -6.58 -13.38
N CYS A 166 20.62 -5.31 -13.58
CA CYS A 166 21.50 -4.18 -13.32
C CYS A 166 21.90 -4.09 -11.85
N ILE A 167 20.96 -4.27 -10.92
CA ILE A 167 21.24 -4.31 -9.47
C ILE A 167 22.30 -5.38 -9.19
N LEU A 168 22.09 -6.62 -9.66
CA LEU A 168 23.03 -7.71 -9.45
C LEU A 168 24.43 -7.36 -10.00
N VAL A 169 24.51 -6.87 -11.23
CA VAL A 169 25.78 -6.54 -11.89
C VAL A 169 26.52 -5.41 -11.16
N PHE A 170 25.85 -4.29 -10.86
CA PHE A 170 26.49 -3.16 -10.20
C PHE A 170 26.86 -3.46 -8.76
N SER A 171 26.01 -4.19 -8.02
CA SER A 171 26.28 -4.61 -6.64
C SER A 171 27.45 -5.58 -6.54
N SER A 172 27.56 -6.55 -7.46
CA SER A 172 28.73 -7.44 -7.52
C SER A 172 30.00 -6.66 -7.89
N THR A 173 29.92 -5.79 -8.90
CA THR A 173 31.09 -5.03 -9.38
C THR A 173 31.61 -4.09 -8.29
N ILE A 174 30.73 -3.33 -7.63
CA ILE A 174 31.15 -2.38 -6.60
C ILE A 174 31.74 -3.08 -5.38
N TYR A 175 31.19 -4.25 -5.01
CA TYR A 175 31.70 -5.05 -3.91
C TYR A 175 33.14 -5.47 -4.17
N TYR A 176 33.43 -6.10 -5.31
CA TYR A 176 34.80 -6.54 -5.64
C TYR A 176 35.79 -5.39 -5.81
N VAL A 177 35.32 -4.20 -6.20
CA VAL A 177 36.19 -3.01 -6.34
C VAL A 177 36.53 -2.37 -4.99
N GLU A 178 35.66 -2.52 -3.98
CA GLU A 178 35.82 -1.87 -2.67
C GLU A 178 36.20 -2.84 -1.53
N ILE A 179 36.14 -4.17 -1.74
CA ILE A 179 36.34 -5.19 -0.68
C ILE A 179 37.66 -5.03 0.09
N ASP A 180 38.77 -4.77 -0.59
CA ASP A 180 40.10 -4.66 0.02
C ASP A 180 40.43 -3.24 0.52
N ARG A 181 39.49 -2.30 0.45
CA ARG A 181 39.73 -0.91 0.89
C ARG A 181 39.44 -0.71 2.36
N LYS A 182 40.41 -0.08 3.04
CA LYS A 182 40.23 0.40 4.42
C LYS A 182 39.05 1.37 4.51
N GLY A 183 38.06 1.00 5.32
CA GLY A 183 36.85 1.79 5.56
C GLY A 183 35.78 1.65 4.47
N SER A 184 35.80 0.60 3.64
CA SER A 184 34.65 0.27 2.78
C SER A 184 33.37 0.18 3.61
N GLN A 185 32.27 0.75 3.10
CA GLN A 185 30.93 0.65 3.69
C GLN A 185 30.10 -0.48 3.04
N ILE A 186 30.68 -1.18 2.07
CA ILE A 186 30.03 -2.22 1.29
C ILE A 186 30.54 -3.56 1.80
N GLU A 187 29.72 -4.22 2.64
CA GLU A 187 30.16 -5.40 3.40
C GLU A 187 29.93 -6.71 2.65
N SER A 188 28.90 -6.76 1.78
CA SER A 188 28.56 -7.94 0.99
C SER A 188 27.80 -7.54 -0.29
N ILE A 189 27.64 -8.47 -1.22
CA ILE A 189 26.85 -8.24 -2.44
C ILE A 189 25.38 -7.93 -2.12
N PRO A 190 24.68 -8.69 -1.25
CA PRO A 190 23.31 -8.33 -0.86
C PRO A 190 23.22 -6.96 -0.17
N ASP A 191 24.23 -6.63 0.63
CA ASP A 191 24.33 -5.32 1.27
C ASP A 191 24.50 -4.18 0.24
N ALA A 192 25.21 -4.45 -0.85
CA ALA A 192 25.37 -3.56 -1.99
C ALA A 192 24.10 -3.42 -2.86
N PHE A 193 23.08 -4.29 -2.71
CA PHE A 193 21.79 -4.12 -3.41
C PHE A 193 21.12 -2.82 -3.00
N TRP A 194 21.17 -2.48 -1.70
CA TRP A 194 20.65 -1.21 -1.20
C TRP A 194 21.29 -0.02 -1.91
N TRP A 195 22.63 -0.01 -1.99
CA TRP A 195 23.38 1.04 -2.69
C TRP A 195 23.03 1.12 -4.18
N ALA A 196 22.95 -0.02 -4.88
CA ALA A 196 22.64 -0.03 -6.31
C ALA A 196 21.21 0.47 -6.57
N VAL A 197 20.22 0.04 -5.78
CA VAL A 197 18.83 0.50 -5.90
C VAL A 197 18.73 2.01 -5.71
N ILE A 198 19.28 2.56 -4.62
CA ILE A 198 19.16 4.00 -4.34
C ILE A 198 19.95 4.85 -5.34
N THR A 199 21.04 4.32 -5.90
CA THR A 199 21.86 5.00 -6.91
C THR A 199 21.16 4.98 -8.27
N MET A 200 20.69 3.81 -8.72
CA MET A 200 19.98 3.67 -9.99
C MET A 200 18.65 4.43 -9.99
N CYS A 201 17.96 4.49 -8.84
CA CYS A 201 16.75 5.29 -8.65
C CYS A 201 17.01 6.77 -8.42
N THR A 202 18.25 7.24 -8.51
CA THR A 202 18.65 8.65 -8.31
C THR A 202 18.27 9.23 -6.94
N VAL A 203 18.07 8.38 -5.94
CA VAL A 203 17.72 8.79 -4.56
C VAL A 203 18.98 9.25 -3.81
N GLY A 204 20.03 8.42 -3.79
CA GLY A 204 21.34 8.79 -3.26
C GLY A 204 21.36 9.27 -1.81
N TYR A 205 20.87 8.46 -0.85
CA TYR A 205 20.88 8.82 0.59
C TYR A 205 22.28 9.15 1.14
N GLY A 206 23.34 8.61 0.56
CA GLY A 206 24.72 8.88 0.96
C GLY A 206 25.19 8.11 2.20
N ASP A 207 24.38 7.19 2.70
CA ASP A 207 24.71 6.29 3.82
C ASP A 207 25.76 5.23 3.43
N LYS A 208 25.77 4.82 2.16
CA LYS A 208 26.80 3.98 1.55
C LYS A 208 27.33 4.60 0.29
N VAL A 209 28.64 4.82 0.21
CA VAL A 209 29.29 5.37 -0.98
C VAL A 209 30.63 4.69 -1.24
N PRO A 210 31.00 4.45 -2.52
CA PRO A 210 32.32 3.96 -2.83
C PRO A 210 33.38 5.01 -2.52
N LYS A 211 34.47 4.59 -1.88
CA LYS A 211 35.57 5.47 -1.49
C LYS A 211 36.65 5.50 -2.56
N GLY A 212 36.87 4.40 -3.27
CA GLY A 212 37.89 4.27 -4.29
C GLY A 212 37.60 5.05 -5.59
N PRO A 213 38.65 5.46 -6.33
CA PRO A 213 38.48 6.05 -7.67
C PRO A 213 37.75 5.11 -8.62
N LEU A 214 38.10 3.82 -8.64
CA LEU A 214 37.41 2.81 -9.45
C LEU A 214 35.95 2.63 -9.02
N GLY A 215 35.68 2.62 -7.70
CA GLY A 215 34.32 2.53 -7.19
C GLY A 215 33.47 3.74 -7.59
N LYS A 216 34.05 4.94 -7.64
CA LYS A 216 33.38 6.14 -8.16
C LYS A 216 33.09 6.07 -9.66
N VAL A 217 33.98 5.46 -10.46
CA VAL A 217 33.71 5.20 -11.88
C VAL A 217 32.54 4.24 -12.03
N VAL A 218 32.54 3.12 -11.30
CA VAL A 218 31.42 2.15 -11.28
C VAL A 218 30.12 2.83 -10.85
N GLY A 219 30.17 3.64 -9.78
CA GLY A 219 29.02 4.41 -9.31
C GLY A 219 28.49 5.41 -10.34
N SER A 220 29.39 6.07 -11.10
CA SER A 220 29.00 6.99 -12.17
C SER A 220 28.29 6.27 -13.31
N VAL A 221 28.83 5.11 -13.73
CA VAL A 221 28.18 4.27 -14.75
C VAL A 221 26.84 3.73 -14.24
N CYS A 222 26.77 3.31 -12.98
CA CYS A 222 25.55 2.85 -12.32
C CYS A 222 24.46 3.92 -12.33
N ALA A 223 24.79 5.17 -11.99
CA ALA A 223 23.85 6.28 -12.01
C ALA A 223 23.30 6.55 -13.42
N VAL A 224 24.17 6.59 -14.44
CA VAL A 224 23.75 6.79 -15.84
C VAL A 224 22.88 5.63 -16.33
N ALA A 225 23.29 4.39 -16.07
CA ALA A 225 22.52 3.21 -16.43
C ALA A 225 21.14 3.19 -15.74
N GLY A 226 21.06 3.63 -14.48
CA GLY A 226 19.80 3.78 -13.75
C GLY A 226 18.81 4.72 -14.44
N VAL A 227 19.25 5.93 -14.79
CA VAL A 227 18.42 6.91 -15.51
C VAL A 227 17.93 6.36 -16.84
N LEU A 228 18.81 5.72 -17.62
CA LEU A 228 18.45 5.11 -18.90
C LEU A 228 17.45 3.96 -18.74
N THR A 229 17.60 3.14 -17.70
CA THR A 229 16.70 2.01 -17.41
C THR A 229 15.32 2.51 -16.99
N LEU A 230 15.25 3.57 -16.17
CA LEU A 230 13.99 4.18 -15.73
C LEU A 230 13.25 4.93 -16.85
N ALA A 231 13.95 5.34 -17.90
CA ALA A 231 13.33 5.99 -19.06
C ALA A 231 12.45 5.03 -19.88
N ILE A 232 12.59 3.71 -19.72
CA ILE A 232 11.87 2.68 -20.48
C ILE A 232 10.42 2.48 -20.00
N PRO A 233 10.12 2.23 -18.71
CA PRO A 233 8.75 1.94 -18.26
C PRO A 233 7.83 3.17 -18.25
N VAL A 234 8.38 4.38 -18.11
CA VAL A 234 7.59 5.61 -17.97
C VAL A 234 6.69 5.86 -19.19
N PRO A 235 7.21 5.85 -20.44
CA PRO A 235 6.37 5.99 -21.64
C PRO A 235 5.26 4.94 -21.74
N ILE A 236 5.54 3.67 -21.41
CA ILE A 236 4.57 2.57 -21.47
C ILE A 236 3.40 2.85 -20.52
N ILE A 237 3.71 3.25 -19.27
CA ILE A 237 2.69 3.60 -18.27
C ILE A 237 1.92 4.84 -18.71
N THR A 238 2.61 5.87 -19.23
CA THR A 238 1.98 7.12 -19.69
C THR A 238 1.04 6.89 -20.87
N GLU A 239 1.41 6.04 -21.83
CA GLU A 239 0.56 5.69 -22.98
C GLU A 239 -0.72 4.99 -22.52
N ASN A 240 -0.59 3.95 -21.69
CA ASN A 240 -1.73 3.25 -21.13
C ASN A 240 -2.60 4.18 -20.26
N PHE A 241 -2.00 5.07 -19.48
CA PHE A 241 -2.73 6.06 -18.68
C PHE A 241 -3.57 6.96 -19.57
N ASN A 242 -2.96 7.54 -20.61
CA ASN A 242 -3.65 8.41 -21.56
C ASN A 242 -4.79 7.68 -22.28
N LYS A 243 -4.58 6.42 -22.67
CA LYS A 243 -5.61 5.57 -23.28
C LYS A 243 -6.84 5.39 -22.37
N PHE A 244 -6.63 4.97 -21.12
CA PHE A 244 -7.74 4.76 -20.17
C PHE A 244 -8.38 6.06 -19.70
N TYR A 245 -7.59 7.13 -19.57
CA TYR A 245 -8.09 8.45 -19.19
C TYR A 245 -8.95 9.08 -20.30
N ALA A 246 -8.52 8.99 -21.57
CA ALA A 246 -9.27 9.49 -22.71
C ALA A 246 -10.59 8.73 -22.92
N HIS A 247 -10.58 7.41 -22.74
CA HIS A 247 -11.79 6.59 -22.79
C HIS A 247 -12.79 7.00 -21.69
N LYS A 248 -12.31 7.29 -20.48
CA LYS A 248 -13.17 7.68 -19.35
C LYS A 248 -13.70 9.11 -19.42
N THR A 249 -12.93 10.04 -20.01
CA THR A 249 -13.32 11.46 -20.17
C THR A 249 -14.06 11.76 -21.47
N GLY A 250 -14.22 10.77 -22.36
CA GLY A 250 -14.86 10.95 -23.67
C GLY A 250 -14.06 11.81 -24.65
N ARG A 251 -12.80 12.16 -24.33
CA ARG A 251 -11.94 13.02 -25.14
C ARG A 251 -11.43 12.36 -26.42
N GLY A 252 -11.54 11.04 -26.57
CA GLY A 252 -11.16 10.30 -27.78
C GLY A 252 -12.25 10.24 -28.88
N ARG A 253 -13.36 10.97 -28.74
CA ARG A 253 -14.49 11.01 -29.69
C ARG A 253 -14.60 12.31 -30.49
N ARG A 254 -13.52 13.10 -30.59
CA ARG A 254 -13.44 14.26 -31.48
C ARG A 254 -12.34 14.07 -32.50
#